data_AF-A0A1M5RC57-F1
#
_entry.id   AF-A0A1M5RC57-F1
#
_cell.length_a   1.000
_cell.length_b   1.000
_cell.length_c   1.000
_cell.angle_alpha   90.00
_cell.angle_beta   90.00
_cell.angle_gamma   90.00
#
_symmetry.space_group_name_H-M   'P 1'
#
loop_
_entity.id
_entity.type
_entity.pdbx_description
1 polymer ?
#
loop_
_entity_poly.entity_id
_entity_poly.type
_entity_poly.pdbx_seq_one_letter_code
_entity_poly.pdbx_strand_id
1 'polypeptide(L)' 'MNYYSSYIEKKRNLLNKLIEENSFNLLSDEIIKASQELDQLIYEYLLYKQNNENYSY' A
#
# COMPACT_ATOMS: atom_id res chain seq x y z
N MET A 1 12.09 13.59 -3.91
CA MET A 1 10.78 13.07 -3.45
C MET A 1 10.79 11.57 -3.61
N ASN A 2 10.53 10.82 -2.54
CA ASN A 2 10.58 9.35 -2.56
C ASN A 2 9.30 8.83 -3.24
N TYR A 3 9.36 8.51 -4.53
CA TYR A 3 8.19 8.18 -5.37
C TYR A 3 7.31 7.08 -4.76
N TYR A 4 7.93 6.11 -4.10
CA TYR A 4 7.24 5.02 -3.39
C TYR A 4 6.35 5.53 -2.24
N SER A 5 6.79 6.52 -1.46
CA SER A 5 5.99 6.99 -0.32
C SER A 5 4.72 7.71 -0.77
N SER A 6 4.81 8.50 -1.84
CA SER A 6 3.65 9.20 -2.40
C SER A 6 2.64 8.23 -3.03
N TYR A 7 3.12 7.15 -3.65
CA TYR A 7 2.24 6.16 -4.27
C TYR A 7 1.52 5.29 -3.21
N ILE A 8 2.24 4.85 -2.17
CA ILE A 8 1.67 4.12 -1.04
C ILE A 8 0.60 4.97 -0.34
N GLU A 9 0.84 6.27 -0.11
CA GLU A 9 -0.16 7.15 0.50
C GLU A 9 -1.43 7.30 -0.35
N LYS A 10 -1.28 7.42 -1.68
CA LYS A 10 -2.44 7.49 -2.58
C LYS A 10 -3.29 6.22 -2.50
N LYS A 11 -2.65 5.05 -2.50
CA LYS A 11 -3.34 3.75 -2.38
C LYS A 11 -4.00 3.56 -1.01
N ARG A 12 -3.33 4.01 0.07
CA ARG A 12 -3.92 4.03 1.42
C ARG A 12 -5.16 4.91 1.50
N ASN A 13 -5.11 6.11 0.91
CA ASN A 13 -6.26 7.02 0.90
C ASN A 13 -7.43 6.45 0.09
N LEU A 14 -7.16 5.74 -1.02
CA LEU A 14 -8.18 5.03 -1.78
C LEU A 14 -8.85 3.94 -0.94
N LEU A 15 -8.06 3.09 -0.27
CA LEU A 15 -8.58 2.03 0.60
C LEU A 15 -9.42 2.60 1.74
N ASN A 16 -8.98 3.68 2.38
CA ASN A 16 -9.74 4.34 3.43
C ASN A 16 -11.09 4.86 2.92
N LYS A 17 -11.13 5.47 1.73
CA LYS A 17 -12.39 5.89 1.11
C LYS A 17 -13.32 4.70 0.85
N LEU A 18 -12.80 3.60 0.32
CA LEU A 18 -13.59 2.40 0.07
C LEU A 18 -14.18 1.82 1.36
N ILE A 19 -13.41 1.84 2.46
CA ILE A 19 -13.85 1.44 3.79
C ILE A 19 -14.93 2.37 4.33
N GLU A 20 -14.78 3.69 4.18
CA GLU A 20 -15.77 4.68 4.60
C GLU A 20 -17.09 4.51 3.82
N GLU A 21 -17.01 4.34 2.50
CA GLU A 21 -18.14 4.16 1.59
C GLU A 21 -18.85 2.80 1.76
N ASN A 22 -18.10 1.75 2.11
CA ASN A 22 -18.62 0.38 2.31
C ASN A 22 -18.45 -0.11 3.76
N SER A 23 -18.64 0.78 4.73
CA SER A 23 -18.45 0.49 6.16
C SER A 23 -19.26 -0.71 6.69
N PHE A 24 -20.34 -1.08 6.00
CA PHE A 24 -21.18 -2.24 6.31
C PHE A 24 -20.65 -3.57 5.76
N ASN A 25 -19.72 -3.56 4.80
CA ASN A 25 -19.12 -4.76 4.22
C ASN A 25 -17.64 -4.56 3.86
N LEU A 26 -16.78 -4.72 4.87
CA LEU A 26 -15.31 -4.65 4.71
C LEU A 26 -14.72 -5.84 3.95
N LEU A 27 -15.52 -6.88 3.69
CA LEU A 27 -15.11 -8.08 2.96
C LEU A 27 -15.54 -8.02 1.50
N SER A 28 -15.90 -6.84 0.99
CA SER A 28 -16.14 -6.66 -0.44
C SER A 28 -14.86 -6.98 -1.22
N ASP A 29 -15.02 -7.61 -2.38
CA ASP A 29 -13.88 -7.96 -3.25
C ASP A 29 -13.02 -6.73 -3.58
N GLU A 30 -13.65 -5.55 -3.66
CA GLU A 30 -12.97 -4.28 -3.93
C GLU A 30 -12.06 -3.84 -2.76
N ILE A 31 -12.54 -3.93 -1.51
CA ILE A 31 -11.72 -3.62 -0.32
C ILE A 31 -10.61 -4.63 -0.17
N ILE A 32 -10.91 -5.92 -0.35
CA ILE A 32 -9.92 -7.00 -0.26
C ILE A 32 -8.81 -6.78 -1.28
N LYS A 33 -9.18 -6.52 -2.54
CA LYS A 33 -8.21 -6.28 -3.61
C LYS A 33 -7.38 -5.02 -3.36
N ALA A 34 -8.01 -3.92 -2.97
CA ALA A 34 -7.30 -2.68 -2.65
C ALA A 34 -6.33 -2.86 -1.45
N SER A 35 -6.71 -3.65 -0.46
CA SER A 35 -5.85 -4.02 0.68
C SER A 35 -4.65 -4.84 0.23
N GLN A 36 -4.86 -5.88 -0.58
CA GLN A 36 -3.79 -6.73 -1.09
C GLN A 36 -2.80 -5.96 -1.97
N GLU A 37 -3.29 -5.05 -2.81
CA GLU A 37 -2.43 -4.19 -3.63
C GLU A 37 -1.58 -3.25 -2.76
N LEU A 38 -2.14 -2.72 -1.66
CA LEU A 38 -1.41 -1.87 -0.73
C LEU A 38 -0.32 -2.67 0.01
N ASP A 39 -0.63 -3.88 0.48
CA ASP A 39 0.32 -4.77 1.14
C ASP A 39 1.49 -5.13 0.22
N GLN A 40 1.20 -5.45 -1.05
CA GLN A 40 2.23 -5.74 -2.05
C GLN A 40 3.17 -4.54 -2.26
N LEU A 41 2.63 -3.33 -2.38
CA LEU A 41 3.44 -2.12 -2.56
C LEU A 41 4.31 -1.80 -1.36
N ILE A 42 3.80 -2.02 -0.15
CA ILE A 42 4.58 -1.86 1.09
C ILE A 42 5.74 -2.87 1.10
N TYR A 43 5.46 -4.13 0.75
CA TYR A 43 6.47 -5.17 0.67
C TYR A 43 7.58 -4.85 -0.34
N GLU A 44 7.21 -4.44 -1.56
CA GLU A 44 8.16 -4.03 -2.60
C GLU A 44 9.03 -2.84 -2.14
N TYR A 45 8.44 -1.87 -1.45
CA TYR A 45 9.18 -0.74 -0.89
C TYR A 45 10.17 -1.18 0.21
N LEU A 46 9.75 -2.09 1.11
CA LEU A 46 10.63 -2.63 2.14
C LEU A 46 11.81 -3.39 1.55
N LEU A 47 11.57 -4.22 0.51
CA LEU A 47 12.62 -4.91 -0.24
C LEU A 47 13.58 -3.92 -0.91
N TYR A 48 13.04 -2.89 -1.59
CA TYR A 48 13.86 -1.85 -2.20
C TYR A 48 14.74 -1.18 -1.14
N LYS A 49 14.18 -0.79 0.01
CA LYS A 49 14.93 -0.14 1.08
C LYS A 49 16.03 -1.04 1.63
N GLN A 50 15.71 -2.29 1.94
CA GLN A 50 16.68 -3.27 2.44
C GLN A 50 17.83 -3.50 1.45
N ASN A 51 17.52 -3.64 0.16
CA ASN A 51 18.54 -3.84 -0.86
C ASN A 51 19.45 -2.62 -1.03
N ASN A 52 18.92 -1.39 -0.96
CA ASN A 52 19.73 -0.19 -1.06
C ASN A 52 20.60 0.07 0.19
N GLU A 53 20.17 -0.36 1.37
CA GLU A 53 20.98 -0.27 2.60
C GLU A 53 22.14 -1.29 2.60
N ASN A 54 22.01 -2.43 1.93
CA ASN A 54 23.04 -3.47 1.87
C ASN A 54 24.23 -3.18 0.93
N TYR A 55 24.17 -2.16 0.07
CA TYR A 55 25.28 -1.77 -0.83
C TYR A 55 26.17 -0.64 -0.28
N SER A 56 26.07 -0.30 1.00
CA SER A 56 26.86 0.78 1.64
C SER A 56 28.10 0.31 2.42
N TYR A 57 28.68 -0.85 2.09
CA TYR A 57 29.92 -1.36 2.71
C TYR A 57 31.13 -1.25 1.78
#